data_AF-A0A839JQA0-F1
#
_entry.id   AF-A0A839JQA0-F1
#
_cell.length_a   1.000
_cell.length_b   1.000
_cell.length_c   1.000
_cell.angle_alpha   90.00
_cell.angle_beta   90.00
_cell.angle_gamma   90.00
#
_symmetry.space_group_name_H-M   'P 1'
#
loop_
_entity.id
_entity.type
_entity.pdbx_description
1 polymer ?
#
loop_
_entity_poly.entity_id
_entity_poly.type
_entity_poly.pdbx_seq_one_letter_code
_entity_poly.pdbx_strand_id
1 'polypeptide(L)'
;MAATVIIGLFLEAGVELYRRRLAAASFTAAAGFVTLHIAFIAIAWQAAATVAEEEPYPAVASLPTAAYDAPAWAAVAFLATGIILAALQWRRERVMKKQLEQFFERCLFGHNEAKED
;
A
#
# COMPACT_ATOMS: atom_id res chain seq x y z
N MET A 1 -21.71 2.84 4.12
CA MET A 1 -20.64 3.73 3.60
C MET A 1 -19.24 3.14 3.77
N ALA A 2 -18.89 2.51 4.90
CA ALA A 2 -17.55 1.89 5.06
C ALA A 2 -17.27 0.74 4.07
N ALA A 3 -18.24 -0.15 3.84
CA ALA A 3 -18.08 -1.29 2.93
C ALA A 3 -17.75 -0.89 1.48
N THR A 4 -18.37 0.16 0.96
CA THR A 4 -18.12 0.66 -0.41
C THR A 4 -16.70 1.20 -0.56
N VAL A 5 -16.16 1.86 0.47
CA VAL A 5 -14.78 2.36 0.49
C VAL A 5 -13.80 1.18 0.51
N ILE A 6 -14.02 0.21 1.38
CA ILE A 6 -13.17 -0.99 1.49
C ILE A 6 -13.12 -1.75 0.17
N ILE A 7 -14.28 -2.02 -0.44
CA ILE A 7 -14.37 -2.70 -1.74
C ILE A 7 -13.64 -1.90 -2.83
N GLY A 8 -13.83 -0.57 -2.85
CA GLY A 8 -13.15 0.32 -3.80
C GLY A 8 -11.64 0.23 -3.70
N LEU A 9 -11.09 0.27 -2.49
CA LEU A 9 -9.64 0.16 -2.25
C LEU A 9 -9.08 -1.20 -2.74
N PHE A 10 -9.78 -2.30 -2.49
CA PHE A 10 -9.32 -3.61 -2.97
C PHE A 10 -9.44 -3.76 -4.49
N LEU A 11 -10.48 -3.20 -5.11
CA LEU A 11 -10.60 -3.14 -6.57
C LEU A 11 -9.47 -2.34 -7.18
N GLU A 12 -9.17 -1.16 -6.62
CA GLU A 12 -8.08 -0.31 -7.07
C GLU A 12 -6.72 -1.00 -6.91
N ALA A 13 -6.47 -1.65 -5.77
CA ALA A 13 -5.27 -2.45 -5.57
C ALA A 13 -5.14 -3.57 -6.62
N GLY A 14 -6.25 -4.22 -6.99
CA GLY A 14 -6.30 -5.21 -8.07
C GLY A 14 -5.97 -4.62 -9.44
N VAL A 15 -6.50 -3.43 -9.75
CA VAL A 15 -6.18 -2.71 -11.00
C VAL A 15 -4.70 -2.30 -11.06
N GLU A 16 -4.15 -1.84 -9.95
CA GLU A 16 -2.73 -1.47 -9.86
C GLU A 16 -1.80 -2.68 -9.99
N LEU A 17 -2.20 -3.80 -9.38
CA LEU A 17 -1.51 -5.08 -9.52
C LEU A 17 -1.52 -5.55 -10.98
N TYR A 18 -2.69 -5.48 -11.64
CA TYR A 18 -2.83 -5.80 -13.07
C TYR A 18 -1.93 -4.91 -13.95
N ARG A 19 -1.83 -3.62 -13.62
CA ARG A 19 -0.93 -2.65 -14.29
C ARG A 19 0.55 -2.82 -13.92
N ARG A 20 0.91 -3.87 -13.15
CA ARG A 20 2.27 -4.14 -12.65
C ARG A 20 2.87 -3.02 -11.80
N ARG A 21 2.03 -2.16 -11.22
CA ARG A 21 2.44 -1.08 -10.31
C ARG A 21 2.49 -1.61 -8.88
N LEU A 22 3.41 -2.53 -8.63
CA LEU A 22 3.46 -3.31 -7.38
C LEU A 22 3.52 -2.45 -6.12
N ALA A 23 4.30 -1.36 -6.11
CA ALA A 23 4.38 -0.45 -4.97
C ALA A 23 3.03 0.25 -4.70
N ALA A 24 2.37 0.74 -5.74
CA ALA A 24 1.07 1.38 -5.62
C ALA A 24 0.02 0.37 -5.11
N ALA A 25 -0.04 -0.81 -5.74
CA ALA A 25 -0.96 -1.89 -5.36
C ALA A 25 -0.81 -2.27 -3.87
N SER A 26 0.43 -2.34 -3.37
CA SER A 26 0.68 -2.63 -1.96
C SER A 26 0.24 -1.51 -1.02
N PHE A 27 0.41 -0.24 -1.38
CA PHE A 27 -0.07 0.86 -0.54
C PHE A 27 -1.60 0.92 -0.51
N THR A 28 -2.25 0.71 -1.65
CA THR A 28 -3.71 0.69 -1.75
C THR A 28 -4.31 -0.50 -1.01
N ALA A 29 -3.69 -1.67 -1.10
CA ALA A 29 -4.07 -2.83 -0.29
C ALA A 29 -3.90 -2.57 1.22
N ALA A 30 -2.78 -1.95 1.63
CA ALA A 30 -2.56 -1.56 3.03
C ALA A 30 -3.64 -0.60 3.52
N ALA A 31 -4.00 0.40 2.73
CA ALA A 31 -5.10 1.32 3.04
C ALA A 31 -6.45 0.60 3.20
N GLY A 32 -6.72 -0.38 2.34
CA GLY A 32 -7.90 -1.26 2.45
C GLY A 32 -7.95 -2.00 3.78
N PHE A 33 -6.84 -2.62 4.18
CA PHE A 33 -6.73 -3.34 5.45
C PHE A 33 -6.81 -2.43 6.69
N VAL A 34 -6.20 -1.23 6.66
CA VAL A 34 -6.35 -0.24 7.74
C VAL A 34 -7.80 0.17 7.89
N THR A 35 -8.48 0.49 6.78
CA THR A 35 -9.89 0.89 6.80
C THR A 35 -10.78 -0.23 7.37
N LEU A 36 -10.48 -1.48 7.01
CA LEU A 36 -11.17 -2.66 7.50
C LEU A 36 -10.92 -2.90 9.00
N HIS A 37 -9.69 -2.68 9.49
CA HIS A 37 -9.37 -2.74 10.92
C HIS A 37 -10.14 -1.69 11.74
N ILE A 38 -10.17 -0.43 11.26
CA ILE A 38 -10.92 0.66 11.90
C ILE A 38 -12.42 0.36 11.92
N ALA A 39 -12.96 -0.20 10.82
CA ALA A 39 -14.36 -0.59 10.77
C ALA A 39 -14.68 -1.68 11.82
N PHE A 40 -13.79 -2.67 12.01
CA PHE A 40 -13.95 -3.66 13.07
C PHE A 40 -13.92 -3.04 14.47
N ILE A 41 -12.98 -2.12 14.75
CA ILE A 41 -12.92 -1.41 16.03
C ILE A 41 -14.22 -0.62 16.28
N ALA A 42 -14.71 0.09 15.26
CA ALA A 42 -15.95 0.87 15.38
C ALA A 42 -17.16 -0.02 15.68
N ILE A 43 -17.28 -1.17 15.00
CA ILE A 43 -18.35 -2.15 15.25
C ILE A 43 -18.22 -2.74 16.66
N ALA A 44 -17.01 -3.11 17.09
CA ALA A 44 -16.77 -3.64 18.43
C ALA A 44 -17.11 -2.61 19.52
N TRP A 45 -16.73 -1.34 19.31
CA TRP A 45 -17.05 -0.25 20.23
C TRP A 45 -18.56 0.01 20.31
N GLN A 46 -19.25 0.04 19.18
CA GLN A 46 -20.69 0.21 19.13
C GLN A 46 -21.41 -0.96 19.82
N ALA A 47 -20.96 -2.19 19.60
CA ALA A 47 -21.52 -3.37 20.24
C ALA A 47 -21.30 -3.35 21.76
N ALA A 48 -20.13 -2.91 22.22
CA ALA A 48 -19.87 -2.72 23.65
C ALA A 48 -20.76 -1.63 24.28
N ALA A 49 -21.02 -0.54 23.55
CA ALA A 49 -21.91 0.53 24.01
C ALA A 49 -23.38 0.08 24.11
N THR A 50 -23.85 -0.80 23.22
CA THR A 50 -25.24 -1.30 23.24
C THR A 50 -25.47 -2.38 24.30
N VAL A 51 -24.44 -3.15 24.65
CA VAL A 51 -24.51 -4.20 25.70
C VAL A 51 -24.50 -3.63 27.12
N ALA A 52 -24.13 -2.36 27.28
CA ALA A 52 -24.32 -1.65 28.53
C ALA A 52 -25.81 -1.40 28.86
N GLU A 53 -26.73 -1.53 27.89
CA GLU A 53 -28.16 -1.26 28.07
C GLU A 53 -29.01 -2.56 28.18
N GLU A 54 -28.73 -3.65 27.45
CA GLU A 54 -29.54 -4.89 27.45
C GLU A 54 -28.69 -6.17 27.18
N GLU A 55 -28.57 -7.06 28.19
CA GLU A 55 -28.09 -8.48 28.15
C GLU A 55 -26.62 -8.80 27.70
N PRO A 56 -26.03 -9.93 28.16
CA PRO A 56 -24.59 -10.14 28.19
C PRO A 56 -24.02 -10.60 26.83
N TYR A 57 -23.11 -9.76 26.34
CA TYR A 57 -22.10 -10.04 25.32
C TYR A 57 -22.59 -10.17 23.86
N PRO A 58 -22.26 -9.20 22.98
CA PRO A 58 -22.64 -9.27 21.58
C PRO A 58 -21.76 -10.31 20.86
N ALA A 59 -22.27 -10.93 19.79
CA ALA A 59 -21.54 -11.91 18.97
C ALA A 59 -20.16 -11.41 18.47
N VAL A 60 -19.97 -10.08 18.41
CA VAL A 60 -18.70 -9.41 18.09
C VAL A 60 -17.59 -9.80 19.09
N ALA A 61 -17.92 -9.99 20.37
CA ALA A 61 -16.99 -10.41 21.41
C ALA A 61 -16.58 -11.90 21.36
N SER A 62 -17.21 -12.70 20.50
CA SER A 62 -16.84 -14.12 20.30
C SER A 62 -15.75 -14.34 19.24
N LEU A 63 -15.41 -13.30 18.47
CA LEU A 63 -14.30 -13.38 17.53
C LEU A 63 -12.98 -13.43 18.30
N PRO A 64 -12.08 -14.40 18.02
CA PRO A 64 -10.75 -14.44 18.62
C PRO A 64 -10.04 -13.10 18.40
N THR A 65 -9.30 -12.62 19.38
CA THR A 65 -8.51 -11.37 19.28
C THR A 65 -7.63 -11.34 18.02
N ALA A 66 -7.13 -12.51 17.62
CA ALA A 66 -6.38 -12.69 16.38
C ALA A 66 -7.13 -12.25 15.10
N ALA A 67 -8.46 -12.36 15.06
CA ALA A 67 -9.27 -11.91 13.94
C ALA A 67 -9.38 -10.37 13.86
N TYR A 68 -9.31 -9.68 15.00
CA TYR A 68 -9.27 -8.21 15.05
C TYR A 68 -7.92 -7.65 14.60
N ASP A 69 -6.84 -8.35 14.95
CA ASP A 69 -5.48 -7.92 14.65
C ASP A 69 -5.02 -8.32 13.25
N ALA A 70 -5.60 -9.36 12.64
CA ALA A 70 -5.21 -9.83 11.32
C ALA A 70 -5.23 -8.72 10.23
N PRO A 71 -6.26 -7.85 10.15
CA PRO A 71 -6.24 -6.69 9.27
C PRO A 71 -5.08 -5.72 9.55
N ALA A 72 -4.75 -5.46 10.82
CA ALA A 72 -3.65 -4.58 11.18
C ALA A 72 -2.30 -5.18 10.76
N TRP A 73 -2.08 -6.48 11.00
CA TRP A 73 -0.87 -7.18 10.55
C TRP A 73 -0.76 -7.22 9.03
N ALA A 74 -1.86 -7.45 8.32
CA ALA A 74 -1.90 -7.40 6.87
C ALA A 74 -1.52 -6.00 6.36
N ALA A 75 -2.10 -4.94 6.94
CA ALA A 75 -1.75 -3.57 6.59
C ALA A 75 -0.25 -3.28 6.75
N VAL A 76 0.34 -3.68 7.88
CA VAL A 76 1.78 -3.52 8.14
C VAL A 76 2.63 -4.27 7.12
N ALA A 77 2.28 -5.52 6.82
CA ALA A 77 3.01 -6.33 5.85
C ALA A 77 2.96 -5.73 4.44
N PHE A 78 1.80 -5.26 3.99
CA PHE A 78 1.65 -4.59 2.70
C PHE A 78 2.36 -3.24 2.66
N LEU A 79 2.32 -2.45 3.74
CA LEU A 79 3.04 -1.19 3.84
C LEU A 79 4.55 -1.41 3.74
N ALA A 80 5.09 -2.36 4.51
CA ALA A 80 6.52 -2.70 4.47
C ALA A 80 6.94 -3.17 3.07
N THR A 81 6.13 -4.02 2.44
CA THR A 81 6.37 -4.48 1.06
C THR A 81 6.37 -3.33 0.07
N GLY A 82 5.42 -2.40 0.19
CA GLY A 82 5.33 -1.23 -0.67
C GLY A 82 6.51 -0.28 -0.54
N ILE A 83 7.00 -0.06 0.69
CA ILE A 83 8.21 0.73 0.94
C ILE A 83 9.42 0.09 0.26
N ILE A 84 9.60 -1.23 0.41
CA ILE A 84 10.72 -1.95 -0.22
C ILE A 84 10.65 -1.84 -1.75
N LEU A 85 9.47 -2.06 -2.33
CA LEU A 85 9.26 -1.97 -3.77
C LEU A 85 9.49 -0.55 -4.30
N ALA A 86 8.99 0.46 -3.59
CA ALA A 86 9.21 1.87 -3.94
C ALA A 86 10.70 2.25 -3.86
N ALA A 87 11.41 1.79 -2.83
CA ALA A 87 12.85 2.01 -2.69
C ALA A 87 13.64 1.34 -3.82
N LEU A 88 13.25 0.13 -4.24
CA LEU A 88 13.86 -0.57 -5.37
C LEU A 88 13.60 0.16 -6.70
N GLN A 89 12.37 0.61 -6.94
CA GLN A 89 12.01 1.40 -8.13
C GLN A 89 12.82 2.69 -8.19
N TRP A 90 12.89 3.42 -7.07
CA TRP A 90 13.65 4.66 -6.98
C TRP A 90 15.14 4.46 -7.24
N ARG A 91 15.75 3.38 -6.72
CA ARG A 91 17.14 3.03 -7.03
C ARG A 91 17.33 2.73 -8.52
N ARG A 92 16.43 1.97 -9.14
CA ARG A 92 16.50 1.65 -10.58
C ARG A 92 16.41 2.91 -11.43
N GLU A 93 15.48 3.81 -11.12
CA GLU A 93 15.35 5.09 -11.82
C GLU A 93 16.61 5.95 -11.70
N ARG A 94 17.21 6.03 -10.50
CA ARG A 94 18.48 6.75 -10.30
C ARG A 94 19.61 6.18 -11.14
N VAL A 95 19.72 4.86 -11.24
CA VAL A 95 20.76 4.20 -12.05
C VAL A 95 20.51 4.45 -13.54
N MET A 96 19.27 4.30 -14.00
CA MET A 96 18.92 4.57 -15.40
C MET A 96 19.16 6.04 -15.78
N LYS A 97 18.82 6.99 -14.91
CA LYS A 97 19.11 8.42 -15.13
C LYS A 97 20.60 8.68 -15.28
N LYS A 98 21.44 8.12 -14.40
CA LYS A 98 22.91 8.25 -14.52
C LYS A 98 23.45 7.64 -15.81
N GLN A 99 22.93 6.49 -16.24
CA GLN A 99 23.34 5.89 -17.51
C GLN A 99 22.87 6.70 -18.72
N LEU A 100 21.67 7.27 -18.64
CA LEU A 100 21.13 8.14 -19.67
C LEU A 100 21.96 9.43 -19.80
N GLU A 101 22.32 10.06 -18.68
CA GLU A 101 23.22 11.22 -18.63
C GLU A 101 24.58 10.89 -19.26
N GLN A 102 25.22 9.79 -18.87
CA GLN A 102 26.48 9.34 -19.48
C GLN A 102 26.36 9.04 -20.98
N PHE A 103 25.23 8.47 -21.41
CA PHE A 103 24.95 8.22 -22.82
C PHE A 103 24.81 9.54 -23.59
N PHE A 104 24.07 10.51 -23.04
CA PHE A 104 23.91 11.83 -23.63
C PHE A 104 25.26 12.58 -23.73
N GLU A 105 26.08 12.56 -22.69
CA GLU A 105 27.42 13.15 -22.73
C GLU A 105 28.29 12.53 -23.84
N ARG A 106 28.35 11.19 -23.92
CA ARG A 106 29.18 10.51 -24.93
C ARG A 106 28.66 10.66 -26.37
N CYS A 107 27.35 10.53 -26.59
CA CYS A 107 26.79 10.48 -27.94
C CYS A 107 26.47 11.86 -28.52
N LEU A 108 26.04 12.82 -27.68
CA LEU A 108 25.60 14.14 -28.14
C LEU A 108 26.67 15.22 -27.98
N PHE A 109 27.55 15.12 -26.98
CA PHE A 109 28.63 16.10 -26.77
C PHE A 109 30.02 15.57 -27.14
N GLY A 110 30.27 14.26 -27.06
CA GLY A 110 31.57 13.66 -27.40
C GLY A 110 32.00 13.76 -28.87
N HIS A 111 31.13 14.13 -29.82
CA HIS A 111 31.51 14.33 -31.22
C HIS A 111 32.04 15.74 -31.52
N ASN A 112 31.82 16.72 -30.63
CA ASN A 112 32.21 18.11 -30.86
C ASN A 112 33.64 18.44 -30.41
N GLU A 113 34.36 17.53 -29.75
CA GLU A 113 35.76 17.74 -29.35
C GLU A 113 36.79 17.14 -30.33
N ALA A 114 36.35 16.51 -31.43
CA ALA A 114 37.26 15.88 -32.40
C ALA A 114 37.64 16.78 -33.60
N LYS A 115 37.54 18.11 -33.46
CA LYS A 115 37.77 19.07 -34.55
C LYS A 115 38.52 20.33 -34.11
N GLU A 116 39.59 20.16 -33.35
CA GLU A 116 40.66 21.14 -33.26
C GLU A 116 41.99 20.37 -33.31
N ASP A 117 42.48 20.12 -34.53
CA ASP A 117 43.91 20.00 -34.90
C ASP A 117 44.04 19.83 -36.43
#